data_AF-M1ZT93-F1
#
_entry.id   AF-M1ZT93-F1
#
_cell.length_a   1.000
_cell.length_b   1.000
_cell.length_c   1.000
_cell.angle_alpha   90.00
_cell.angle_beta   90.00
_cell.angle_gamma   90.00
#
_symmetry.space_group_name_H-M   'P 1'
#
loop_
_entity.id
_entity.type
_entity.pdbx_description
1 polymer ?
#
loop_
_entity_poly.entity_id
_entity_poly.type
_entity_poly.pdbx_seq_one_letter_code
_entity_poly.pdbx_strand_id
1 'polypeptide(L)'
;MVKSKEKNKIFFTLLAITLIFIVNSNKVKANDEINFERLDGKGRYETSASICSGGWDTSEYAVLASGEGFADALSAAPLAKKYDAPIILTGKNKLNDNAKDQLKKLDTKEVIIVGGPGSISEDIVTELKDLGIKVNRIYGEDRYKTSLKIAKEIGVKNGVVVTNGLGFADALAMAPIAASKQMPILLTPSDKLTSDT
;
A
#
# COMPACT_ATOMS: atom_id res chain seq x y z
N MET A 1 -32.61 34.37 62.36
CA MET A 1 -33.09 34.54 60.96
C MET A 1 -31.97 34.67 59.91
N VAL A 2 -30.71 34.93 60.27
CA VAL A 2 -29.61 35.20 59.31
C VAL A 2 -29.02 33.93 58.67
N LYS A 3 -28.87 32.82 59.42
CA LYS A 3 -28.30 31.54 58.92
C LYS A 3 -29.07 30.88 57.76
N SER A 4 -30.36 31.15 57.61
CA SER A 4 -31.18 30.60 56.51
C SER A 4 -30.93 31.31 55.18
N LYS A 5 -30.67 32.63 55.20
CA LYS A 5 -30.37 33.40 53.99
C LYS A 5 -29.03 33.02 53.35
N GLU A 6 -28.01 32.69 54.15
CA GLU A 6 -26.71 32.23 53.63
C GLU A 6 -26.78 30.84 53.01
N LYS A 7 -27.49 29.90 53.65
CA LYS A 7 -27.70 28.55 53.08
C LYS A 7 -28.43 28.61 51.74
N ASN A 8 -29.43 29.48 51.61
CA ASN A 8 -30.13 29.68 50.35
C ASN A 8 -29.23 30.30 49.27
N LYS A 9 -28.39 31.28 49.63
CA LYS A 9 -27.40 31.85 48.69
C LYS A 9 -26.45 30.77 48.17
N ILE A 10 -25.87 29.95 49.05
CA ILE A 10 -24.95 28.87 48.67
C ILE A 10 -25.65 27.85 47.76
N PHE A 11 -26.90 27.48 48.07
CA PHE A 11 -27.68 26.57 47.25
C PHE A 11 -27.96 27.13 45.85
N PHE A 12 -28.35 28.40 45.74
CA PHE A 12 -28.57 29.06 44.45
C PHE A 12 -27.27 29.26 43.66
N THR A 13 -26.14 29.52 44.32
CA THR A 13 -24.83 29.60 43.66
C THR A 13 -24.40 28.23 43.13
N LEU A 14 -24.56 27.15 43.91
CA LEU A 14 -24.26 25.79 43.44
C LEU A 14 -25.14 25.40 42.25
N LEU A 15 -26.44 25.70 42.32
CA LEU A 15 -27.40 25.42 41.25
C LEU A 15 -27.08 26.20 39.96
N ALA A 16 -26.65 27.46 40.08
CA ALA A 16 -26.22 28.25 38.95
C ALA A 16 -24.94 27.69 38.30
N ILE A 17 -23.98 27.24 39.12
CA ILE A 17 -22.75 26.59 38.62
C ILE A 17 -23.08 25.28 37.90
N THR A 18 -23.93 24.41 38.45
CA THR A 18 -24.34 23.19 37.76
C THR A 18 -25.11 23.45 36.47
N LEU A 19 -25.97 24.47 36.42
CA LEU A 19 -26.61 24.86 35.16
C LEU A 19 -25.59 25.29 34.10
N ILE A 20 -24.59 26.11 34.46
CA ILE A 20 -23.54 26.55 33.53
C ILE A 20 -22.72 25.36 32.99
N PHE A 21 -22.46 24.34 33.82
CA PHE A 21 -21.80 23.10 33.38
C PHE A 21 -22.66 22.26 32.42
N ILE A 22 -23.98 22.24 32.59
CA ILE A 22 -24.90 21.52 31.69
C ILE A 22 -25.00 22.22 30.32
N VAL A 23 -24.99 23.56 30.30
CA VAL A 23 -25.12 24.34 29.04
C VAL A 23 -23.82 24.31 28.22
N ASN A 24 -22.65 24.11 28.84
CA ASN A 24 -21.37 23.92 28.16
C ASN A 24 -21.12 22.48 27.66
N SER A 25 -22.19 21.74 27.35
CA SER A 25 -22.07 20.55 26.51
C SER A 25 -21.78 21.01 25.08
N ASN A 26 -20.52 21.33 24.78
CA ASN A 26 -20.06 21.49 23.41
C ASN A 26 -20.38 20.18 22.69
N LYS A 27 -21.46 20.17 21.91
CA LYS A 27 -21.72 19.10 20.94
C LYS A 27 -20.57 19.18 19.95
N VAL A 28 -19.56 18.35 20.14
CA VAL A 28 -18.52 18.12 19.15
C VAL A 28 -19.25 17.58 17.93
N LYS A 29 -19.49 18.45 16.94
CA LYS A 29 -19.96 18.01 15.63
C LYS A 29 -18.75 17.42 14.94
N ALA A 30 -18.83 16.14 14.58
CA ALA A 30 -17.94 15.62 13.55
C ALA A 30 -18.15 16.48 12.29
N ASN A 31 -17.09 16.75 11.55
CA ASN A 31 -17.23 17.39 10.24
C ASN A 31 -18.06 16.43 9.36
N ASP A 32 -19.33 16.77 9.10
CA ASP A 32 -20.28 15.87 8.42
C ASP A 32 -19.92 15.65 6.93
N GLU A 33 -18.97 16.42 6.39
CA GLU A 33 -18.45 16.27 5.03
C GLU A 33 -17.03 15.71 5.04
N ILE A 34 -16.91 14.40 5.28
CA ILE A 34 -15.73 13.66 4.81
C ILE A 34 -16.05 13.21 3.38
N ASN A 35 -15.46 13.88 2.39
CA ASN A 35 -15.48 13.40 1.02
C ASN A 35 -14.67 12.11 0.94
N PHE A 36 -15.36 10.98 0.97
CA PHE A 36 -14.75 9.66 0.77
C PHE A 36 -14.74 9.34 -0.72
N GLU A 37 -13.54 9.25 -1.28
CA GLU A 37 -13.34 8.57 -2.55
C GLU A 37 -13.00 7.10 -2.28
N ARG A 38 -13.77 6.19 -2.88
CA ARG A 38 -13.50 4.76 -2.83
C ARG A 38 -12.81 4.34 -4.11
N LEU A 39 -11.62 3.76 -3.99
CA LEU A 39 -10.90 3.13 -5.09
C LEU A 39 -11.11 1.61 -5.00
N ASP A 40 -12.09 1.10 -5.75
CA ASP A 40 -12.46 -0.32 -5.76
C ASP A 40 -12.85 -0.82 -7.16
N GLY A 41 -13.18 -2.11 -7.23
CA GLY A 41 -13.67 -2.76 -8.43
C GLY A 41 -14.25 -4.13 -8.13
N LYS A 42 -14.77 -4.82 -9.15
CA LYS A 42 -15.40 -6.15 -9.01
C LYS A 42 -14.46 -7.22 -8.47
N GLY A 43 -13.15 -7.04 -8.67
CA GLY A 43 -12.12 -7.92 -8.18
C GLY A 43 -10.78 -7.21 -8.03
N ARG A 44 -9.73 -8.00 -7.81
CA ARG A 44 -8.37 -7.52 -7.56
C ARG A 44 -7.76 -6.77 -8.75
N TYR A 45 -8.12 -7.15 -9.98
CA TYR A 45 -7.59 -6.53 -11.19
C TYR A 45 -8.22 -5.16 -11.44
N GLU A 46 -9.55 -5.05 -11.29
CA GLU A 46 -10.27 -3.80 -11.40
C GLU A 46 -9.93 -2.85 -10.25
N THR A 47 -9.78 -3.37 -9.02
CA THR A 47 -9.33 -2.56 -7.87
C THR A 47 -7.91 -2.03 -8.10
N SER A 48 -7.00 -2.85 -8.61
CA SER A 48 -5.64 -2.42 -8.97
C SER A 48 -5.67 -1.33 -10.05
N ALA A 49 -6.51 -1.45 -11.07
CA ALA A 49 -6.68 -0.42 -12.09
C ALA A 49 -7.31 0.88 -11.55
N SER A 50 -8.26 0.77 -10.61
CA SER A 50 -8.87 1.92 -9.92
C SER A 50 -7.83 2.68 -9.09
N ILE A 51 -7.01 1.97 -8.30
CA ILE A 51 -5.90 2.56 -7.54
C ILE A 51 -4.88 3.23 -8.47
N CYS A 52 -4.54 2.57 -9.57
CA CYS A 52 -3.64 3.11 -10.59
C CYS A 52 -4.17 4.42 -11.16
N SER A 53 -5.46 4.45 -11.55
CA SER A 53 -6.09 5.65 -12.11
C SER A 53 -6.28 6.78 -11.08
N GLY A 54 -6.43 6.46 -9.79
CA GLY A 54 -6.53 7.47 -8.74
C GLY A 54 -5.19 8.08 -8.32
N GLY A 55 -4.07 7.38 -8.57
CA GLY A 55 -2.73 7.86 -8.20
C GLY A 55 -1.90 8.43 -9.35
N TRP A 56 -2.21 8.08 -10.60
CA TRP A 56 -1.39 8.42 -11.77
C TRP A 56 -2.22 8.77 -13.00
N ASP A 57 -1.89 9.91 -13.61
CA ASP A 57 -2.35 10.27 -14.97
C ASP A 57 -1.42 9.69 -16.03
N THR A 58 -0.10 9.72 -15.77
CA THR A 58 0.96 9.16 -16.62
C THR A 58 2.02 8.51 -15.74
N SER A 59 2.76 7.55 -16.28
CA SER A 59 3.91 6.95 -15.60
C SER A 59 4.83 6.25 -16.58
N GLU A 60 6.09 6.68 -16.65
CA GLU A 60 7.12 6.08 -17.51
C GLU A 60 7.36 4.61 -17.13
N TYR A 61 7.28 4.30 -15.85
CA TYR A 61 7.47 2.96 -15.29
C TYR A 61 6.16 2.38 -14.76
N ALA A 62 6.00 1.07 -14.82
CA ALA A 62 4.97 0.35 -14.07
C ALA A 62 5.56 -0.92 -13.45
N VAL A 63 5.15 -1.25 -12.22
CA VAL A 63 5.52 -2.52 -11.59
C VAL A 63 4.39 -3.53 -11.83
N LEU A 64 4.70 -4.62 -12.50
CA LEU A 64 3.73 -5.68 -12.77
C LEU A 64 3.92 -6.84 -11.79
N ALA A 65 2.86 -7.20 -11.08
CA ALA A 65 2.85 -8.25 -10.08
C ALA A 65 1.72 -9.26 -10.31
N SER A 66 1.88 -10.47 -9.78
CA SER A 66 0.85 -11.51 -9.90
C SER A 66 -0.33 -11.17 -8.99
N GLY A 67 -1.54 -11.21 -9.54
CA GLY A 67 -2.77 -11.13 -8.77
C GLY A 67 -3.12 -12.45 -8.09
N GLU A 68 -2.50 -13.57 -8.47
CA GLU A 68 -2.86 -14.92 -7.99
C GLU A 68 -2.01 -15.34 -6.78
N GLY A 69 -0.76 -14.90 -6.71
CA GLY A 69 0.17 -15.16 -5.62
C GLY A 69 0.82 -13.87 -5.09
N PHE A 70 0.84 -13.71 -3.78
CA PHE A 70 1.32 -12.48 -3.14
C PHE A 70 2.82 -12.46 -2.84
N ALA A 71 3.46 -13.63 -2.72
CA ALA A 71 4.76 -13.77 -2.06
C ALA A 71 5.87 -12.92 -2.68
N ASP A 72 5.95 -12.89 -4.02
CA ASP A 72 6.93 -12.07 -4.73
C ASP A 72 6.57 -10.57 -4.69
N ALA A 73 5.27 -10.25 -4.62
CA ALA A 73 4.75 -8.88 -4.68
C ALA A 73 4.86 -8.11 -3.35
N LEU A 74 4.98 -8.81 -2.20
CA LEU A 74 5.01 -8.17 -0.87
C LEU A 74 6.14 -7.14 -0.71
N SER A 75 7.26 -7.35 -1.39
CA SER A 75 8.44 -6.47 -1.34
C SER A 75 8.47 -5.44 -2.47
N ALA A 76 7.44 -5.37 -3.31
CA ALA A 76 7.41 -4.49 -4.48
C ALA A 76 7.07 -3.03 -4.15
N ALA A 77 6.44 -2.72 -3.01
CA ALA A 77 6.00 -1.36 -2.72
C ALA A 77 7.15 -0.32 -2.64
N PRO A 78 8.29 -0.60 -1.97
CA PRO A 78 9.41 0.32 -1.98
C PRO A 78 10.09 0.45 -3.35
N LEU A 79 10.10 -0.63 -4.14
CA LEU A 79 10.57 -0.63 -5.51
C LEU A 79 9.69 0.26 -6.39
N ALA A 80 8.37 0.11 -6.31
CA ALA A 80 7.41 0.94 -7.01
C ALA A 80 7.62 2.41 -6.68
N LYS A 81 7.84 2.74 -5.40
CA LYS A 81 8.14 4.12 -5.01
C LYS A 81 9.46 4.66 -5.53
N LYS A 82 10.50 3.82 -5.66
CA LYS A 82 11.79 4.22 -6.25
C LYS A 82 11.62 4.72 -7.69
N TYR A 83 10.75 4.08 -8.47
CA TYR A 83 10.46 4.42 -9.86
C TYR A 83 9.26 5.36 -10.04
N ASP A 84 8.67 5.83 -8.94
CA ASP A 84 7.41 6.59 -8.90
C ASP A 84 6.29 5.94 -9.72
N ALA A 85 6.20 4.61 -9.66
CA ALA A 85 5.39 3.78 -10.54
C ALA A 85 4.18 3.16 -9.80
N PRO A 86 3.05 2.94 -10.49
CA PRO A 86 1.96 2.14 -9.96
C PRO A 86 2.32 0.65 -9.92
N ILE A 87 1.69 -0.09 -8.99
CA ILE A 87 1.68 -1.55 -9.00
C ILE A 87 0.40 -2.01 -9.70
N ILE A 88 0.57 -2.71 -10.82
CA ILE A 88 -0.50 -3.25 -11.65
C ILE A 88 -0.53 -4.77 -11.48
N LEU A 89 -1.71 -5.32 -11.22
CA LEU A 89 -1.90 -6.77 -11.06
C LEU A 89 -2.28 -7.45 -12.36
N THR A 90 -1.74 -8.65 -12.60
CA THR A 90 -2.19 -9.53 -13.69
C THR A 90 -2.24 -11.01 -13.33
N GLY A 91 -3.00 -11.77 -14.09
CA GLY A 91 -3.04 -13.23 -13.98
C GLY A 91 -1.76 -13.88 -14.52
N LYS A 92 -1.57 -15.17 -14.25
CA LYS A 92 -0.31 -15.85 -14.53
C LYS A 92 0.05 -15.93 -16.01
N ASN A 93 -0.91 -16.25 -16.87
CA ASN A 93 -0.64 -16.67 -18.26
C ASN A 93 -1.03 -15.62 -19.32
N LYS A 94 -1.63 -14.50 -18.93
CA LYS A 94 -2.10 -13.46 -19.85
C LYS A 94 -2.02 -12.10 -19.19
N LEU A 95 -1.62 -11.07 -19.94
CA LEU A 95 -1.80 -9.68 -19.51
C LEU A 95 -3.31 -9.37 -19.58
N ASN A 96 -3.95 -9.32 -18.42
CA ASN A 96 -5.38 -9.06 -18.36
C ASN A 96 -5.71 -7.66 -18.90
N ASP A 97 -6.94 -7.50 -19.38
CA ASP A 97 -7.34 -6.30 -20.11
C ASP A 97 -7.23 -5.03 -19.23
N ASN A 98 -7.51 -5.12 -17.92
CA ASN A 98 -7.31 -3.98 -17.01
C ASN A 98 -5.84 -3.53 -16.96
N ALA A 99 -4.89 -4.47 -16.90
CA ALA A 99 -3.47 -4.14 -16.89
C ALA A 99 -3.03 -3.50 -18.22
N LYS A 100 -3.47 -4.08 -19.34
CA LYS A 100 -3.18 -3.56 -20.68
C LYS A 100 -3.71 -2.12 -20.85
N ASP A 101 -4.93 -1.88 -20.42
CA ASP A 101 -5.57 -0.57 -20.50
C ASP A 101 -4.85 0.47 -19.64
N GLN A 102 -4.44 0.11 -18.42
CA GLN A 102 -3.67 1.02 -17.56
C GLN A 102 -2.30 1.35 -18.17
N LEU A 103 -1.54 0.35 -18.65
CA LEU A 103 -0.23 0.57 -19.27
C LEU A 103 -0.33 1.52 -20.48
N LYS A 104 -1.38 1.37 -21.29
CA LYS A 104 -1.64 2.27 -22.42
C LYS A 104 -2.04 3.68 -21.94
N LYS A 105 -2.95 3.78 -20.96
CA LYS A 105 -3.40 5.07 -20.41
C LYS A 105 -2.22 5.88 -19.85
N LEU A 106 -1.31 5.21 -19.16
CA LEU A 106 -0.14 5.83 -18.53
C LEU A 106 0.98 6.21 -19.49
N ASP A 107 0.90 5.78 -20.75
CA ASP A 107 1.99 5.84 -21.73
C ASP A 107 3.31 5.20 -21.22
N THR A 108 3.18 4.05 -20.55
CA THR A 108 4.31 3.35 -19.90
C THR A 108 5.36 2.90 -20.91
N LYS A 109 6.64 3.18 -20.60
CA LYS A 109 7.80 2.84 -21.44
C LYS A 109 8.52 1.59 -20.96
N GLU A 110 8.55 1.37 -19.64
CA GLU A 110 9.20 0.21 -19.05
C GLU A 110 8.33 -0.45 -17.98
N VAL A 111 8.15 -1.77 -18.10
CA VAL A 111 7.49 -2.59 -17.08
C VAL A 111 8.52 -3.37 -16.31
N ILE A 112 8.50 -3.22 -14.99
CA ILE A 112 9.29 -3.98 -14.04
C ILE A 112 8.42 -5.11 -13.50
N ILE A 113 8.64 -6.32 -14.00
CA ILE A 113 7.95 -7.53 -13.52
C ILE A 113 8.59 -7.98 -12.22
N VAL A 114 7.78 -8.12 -11.17
CA VAL A 114 8.19 -8.71 -9.90
C VAL A 114 7.61 -10.11 -9.78
N GLY A 115 8.48 -11.11 -9.79
CA GLY A 115 8.13 -12.53 -9.71
C GLY A 115 8.63 -13.35 -10.89
N GLY A 116 8.83 -14.65 -10.63
CA GLY A 116 9.38 -15.57 -11.62
C GLY A 116 8.38 -16.01 -12.68
N PRO A 117 8.84 -16.76 -13.71
CA PRO A 117 7.98 -17.30 -14.77
C PRO A 117 6.81 -18.17 -14.27
N GLY A 118 6.94 -18.75 -13.08
CA GLY A 118 5.89 -19.52 -12.42
C GLY A 118 4.70 -18.68 -11.95
N SER A 119 4.92 -17.38 -11.69
CA SER A 119 3.93 -16.42 -11.18
C SER A 119 3.39 -15.51 -12.29
N ILE A 120 4.23 -15.15 -13.26
CA ILE A 120 3.93 -14.33 -14.45
C ILE A 120 4.71 -14.95 -15.61
N SER A 121 4.02 -15.55 -16.59
CA SER A 121 4.63 -16.32 -17.67
C SER A 121 5.51 -15.47 -18.62
N GLU A 122 6.30 -16.13 -19.45
CA GLU A 122 7.06 -15.47 -20.53
C GLU A 122 6.16 -14.99 -21.69
N ASP A 123 4.94 -15.52 -21.80
CA ASP A 123 3.96 -15.03 -22.79
C ASP A 123 3.59 -13.56 -22.50
N ILE A 124 3.48 -13.19 -21.22
CA ILE A 124 3.23 -11.80 -20.80
C ILE A 124 4.42 -10.91 -21.16
N VAL A 125 5.66 -11.39 -21.01
CA VAL A 125 6.86 -10.66 -21.43
C VAL A 125 6.82 -10.38 -22.94
N THR A 126 6.40 -11.37 -23.71
CA THR A 126 6.25 -11.24 -25.17
C THR A 126 5.15 -10.24 -25.51
N GLU A 127 3.98 -10.35 -24.88
CA GLU A 127 2.85 -9.43 -25.07
C GLU A 127 3.22 -7.97 -24.74
N LEU A 128 4.02 -7.73 -23.68
CA LEU A 128 4.52 -6.40 -23.35
C LEU A 128 5.50 -5.85 -24.40
N LYS A 129 6.41 -6.69 -24.91
CA LYS A 129 7.35 -6.30 -25.96
C LYS A 129 6.65 -5.99 -27.27
N ASP A 130 5.61 -6.74 -27.62
CA ASP A 130 4.78 -6.50 -28.80
C ASP A 130 4.02 -5.16 -28.70
N LEU A 131 3.72 -4.70 -27.48
CA LEU A 131 3.21 -3.35 -27.22
C LEU A 131 4.30 -2.26 -27.28
N GLY A 132 5.55 -2.61 -27.57
CA GLY A 132 6.69 -1.69 -27.62
C GLY A 132 7.23 -1.27 -26.25
N ILE A 133 6.84 -1.97 -25.18
CA ILE A 133 7.25 -1.66 -23.81
C ILE A 133 8.53 -2.45 -23.48
N LYS A 134 9.53 -1.77 -22.93
CA LYS A 134 10.71 -2.43 -22.38
C LYS A 134 10.33 -3.25 -21.15
N VAL A 135 10.92 -4.44 -20.99
CA VAL A 135 10.64 -5.31 -19.86
C VAL A 135 11.90 -5.60 -19.07
N ASN A 136 11.84 -5.36 -17.76
CA ASN A 136 12.83 -5.80 -16.78
C ASN A 136 12.15 -6.77 -15.80
N ARG A 137 12.73 -7.94 -15.52
CA ARG A 137 12.15 -8.91 -14.58
C ARG A 137 13.07 -9.11 -13.38
N ILE A 138 12.54 -8.88 -12.18
CA ILE A 138 13.23 -9.10 -10.91
C ILE A 138 12.58 -10.30 -10.20
N TYR A 139 13.34 -11.38 -10.04
CA TYR A 139 12.87 -12.60 -9.37
C TYR A 139 14.02 -13.45 -8.83
N GLY A 140 13.79 -14.15 -7.72
CA GLY A 140 14.64 -15.22 -7.19
C GLY A 140 14.02 -16.60 -7.42
N GLU A 141 14.70 -17.65 -6.97
CA GLU A 141 14.15 -19.01 -6.96
C GLU A 141 12.98 -19.14 -5.97
N ASP A 142 12.95 -18.28 -4.95
CA ASP A 142 11.90 -18.17 -3.96
C ASP A 142 11.65 -16.71 -3.56
N ARG A 143 10.64 -16.50 -2.70
CA ARG A 143 10.23 -15.18 -2.19
C ARG A 143 11.34 -14.45 -1.43
N TYR A 144 12.23 -15.18 -0.78
CA TYR A 144 13.32 -14.61 0.02
C TYR A 144 14.38 -14.03 -0.93
N LYS A 145 14.82 -14.82 -1.91
CA LYS A 145 15.74 -14.38 -2.97
C LYS A 145 15.15 -13.28 -3.85
N THR A 146 13.85 -13.29 -4.13
CA THR A 146 13.15 -12.18 -4.81
C THR A 146 13.28 -10.90 -3.98
N SER A 147 12.97 -10.96 -2.68
CA SER A 147 13.05 -9.79 -1.79
C SER A 147 14.48 -9.24 -1.68
N LEU A 148 15.50 -10.12 -1.65
CA LEU A 148 16.91 -9.70 -1.66
C LEU A 148 17.31 -9.02 -2.97
N LYS A 149 16.87 -9.51 -4.12
CA LYS A 149 17.15 -8.86 -5.41
C LYS A 149 16.49 -7.48 -5.50
N ILE A 150 15.26 -7.35 -5.00
CA ILE A 150 14.59 -6.05 -4.89
C ILE A 150 15.35 -5.12 -3.93
N ALA A 151 15.84 -5.65 -2.81
CA ALA A 151 16.65 -4.86 -1.88
C ALA A 151 17.96 -4.37 -2.49
N LYS A 152 18.61 -5.18 -3.34
CA LYS A 152 19.80 -4.76 -4.09
C LYS A 152 19.49 -3.65 -5.10
N GLU A 153 18.31 -3.70 -5.71
CA GLU A 153 17.85 -2.65 -6.61
C GLU A 153 17.61 -1.34 -5.84
N ILE A 154 16.92 -1.38 -4.70
CA ILE A 154 16.60 -0.18 -3.90
C ILE A 154 17.84 0.39 -3.19
N GLY A 155 18.69 -0.49 -2.66
CA GLY A 155 19.76 -0.15 -1.72
C GLY A 155 19.25 -0.09 -0.27
N VAL A 156 20.20 -0.09 0.68
CA VAL A 156 19.90 -0.24 2.13
C VAL A 156 20.28 0.98 2.96
N LYS A 157 20.54 2.12 2.33
CA LYS A 157 21.05 3.33 3.00
C LYS A 157 20.10 3.86 4.08
N ASN A 158 18.80 3.69 3.90
CA ASN A 158 17.77 4.21 4.80
C ASN A 158 17.29 3.16 5.82
N GLY A 159 18.02 2.05 5.96
CA GLY A 159 17.62 0.90 6.76
C GLY A 159 16.82 -0.12 5.95
N VAL A 160 16.40 -1.19 6.63
CA VAL A 160 15.71 -2.34 6.04
C VAL A 160 14.53 -2.71 6.92
N VAL A 161 13.41 -3.08 6.30
CA VAL A 161 12.29 -3.74 6.99
C VAL A 161 12.45 -5.24 6.82
N VAL A 162 12.38 -5.99 7.91
CA VAL A 162 12.46 -7.46 7.89
C VAL A 162 11.14 -8.03 8.38
N THR A 163 10.54 -8.92 7.60
CA THR A 163 9.26 -9.56 7.94
C THR A 163 9.27 -11.05 7.61
N ASN A 164 8.41 -11.83 8.25
CA ASN A 164 8.22 -13.24 7.92
C ASN A 164 7.67 -13.38 6.49
N GLY A 165 8.29 -14.21 5.66
CA GLY A 165 7.82 -14.48 4.30
C GLY A 165 6.68 -15.48 4.18
N LEU A 166 6.32 -16.21 5.24
CA LEU A 166 5.19 -17.15 5.26
C LEU A 166 3.85 -16.45 5.50
N GLY A 167 3.86 -15.34 6.24
CA GLY A 167 2.72 -14.44 6.40
C GLY A 167 2.82 -13.22 5.47
N PHE A 168 1.72 -12.47 5.33
CA PHE A 168 1.72 -11.24 4.54
C PHE A 168 1.36 -9.99 5.35
N ALA A 169 0.70 -10.15 6.51
CA ALA A 169 0.14 -9.03 7.27
C ALA A 169 1.21 -8.00 7.68
N ASP A 170 2.34 -8.47 8.20
CA ASP A 170 3.43 -7.59 8.67
C ASP A 170 4.07 -6.81 7.50
N ALA A 171 4.36 -7.50 6.40
CA ALA A 171 4.92 -6.89 5.19
C ALA A 171 3.96 -5.85 4.61
N LEU A 172 2.67 -6.19 4.54
CA LEU A 172 1.64 -5.32 4.00
C LEU A 172 1.43 -4.07 4.88
N ALA A 173 1.41 -4.23 6.21
CA ALA A 173 1.29 -3.12 7.14
C ALA A 173 2.50 -2.16 7.09
N MET A 174 3.69 -2.70 6.85
CA MET A 174 4.92 -1.91 6.73
C MET A 174 5.16 -1.33 5.33
N ALA A 175 4.47 -1.81 4.30
CA ALA A 175 4.68 -1.39 2.91
C ALA A 175 4.64 0.13 2.70
N PRO A 176 3.68 0.90 3.26
CA PRO A 176 3.65 2.35 3.08
C PRO A 176 4.84 3.06 3.73
N ILE A 177 5.25 2.64 4.94
CA ILE A 177 6.38 3.21 5.67
C ILE A 177 7.69 2.88 4.95
N ALA A 178 7.85 1.63 4.55
CA ALA A 178 9.02 1.15 3.81
C ALA A 178 9.17 1.91 2.48
N ALA A 179 8.07 2.07 1.73
CA ALA A 179 8.07 2.83 0.49
C ALA A 179 8.42 4.31 0.69
N SER A 180 7.76 4.97 1.65
CA SER A 180 7.99 6.39 1.98
C SER A 180 9.44 6.67 2.39
N LYS A 181 10.05 5.76 3.15
CA LYS A 181 11.44 5.90 3.62
C LYS A 181 12.48 5.30 2.66
N GLN A 182 12.05 4.73 1.52
CA GLN A 182 12.93 4.01 0.60
C GLN A 182 13.76 2.93 1.33
N MET A 183 13.08 2.16 2.18
CA MET A 183 13.62 0.98 2.87
C MET A 183 13.13 -0.27 2.13
N PRO A 184 13.99 -1.18 1.71
CA PRO A 184 13.54 -2.45 1.15
C PRO A 184 12.90 -3.33 2.23
N ILE A 185 11.97 -4.18 1.81
CA ILE A 185 11.38 -5.23 2.64
C ILE A 185 12.07 -6.53 2.31
N LEU A 186 12.79 -7.09 3.28
CA LEU A 186 13.37 -8.42 3.21
C LEU A 186 12.44 -9.43 3.87
N LEU A 187 12.19 -10.53 3.18
CA LEU A 187 11.42 -11.64 3.69
C LEU A 187 12.37 -12.70 4.27
N THR A 188 12.03 -13.24 5.44
CA THR A 188 12.80 -14.32 6.07
C THR A 188 11.91 -15.49 6.45
N PRO A 189 12.47 -16.71 6.56
CA PRO A 189 11.86 -17.78 7.35
C PRO A 189 11.64 -17.35 8.81
N SER A 190 10.78 -18.08 9.53
CA SER A 190 10.46 -17.79 10.93
C SER A 190 11.55 -18.23 11.92
N ASP A 191 12.39 -19.18 11.53
CA ASP A 191 13.30 -19.91 12.40
C ASP A 191 14.79 -19.61 12.14
N LYS A 192 15.11 -18.99 11.01
CA LYS A 192 16.49 -18.65 10.63
C LYS A 192 16.57 -17.48 9.66
N LEU A 193 17.64 -16.71 9.79
CA LEU A 193 18.12 -15.83 8.72
C LEU A 193 18.97 -16.69 7.78
N THR A 194 18.61 -16.71 6.50
CA THR A 194 19.40 -17.39 5.47
C THR A 194 20.47 -16.44 4.94
N SER A 195 21.55 -16.98 4.37
CA SER A 195 22.53 -16.17 3.60
C SER A 195 21.93 -15.46 2.40
N ASP A 196 20.71 -15.85 2.03
CA ASP A 196 19.93 -15.37 0.90
C ASP A 196 18.92 -14.27 1.32
N THR A 197 19.02 -13.79 2.56
CA THR A 197 18.35 -12.59 3.09
C THR A 197 19.40 -11.56 3.46
#